data_AF-A0A1H7T9E0-F1
#
_entry.id   AF-A0A1H7T9E0-F1
#
_cell.length_a   1.000
_cell.length_b   1.000
_cell.length_c   1.000
_cell.angle_alpha   90.00
_cell.angle_beta   90.00
_cell.angle_gamma   90.00
#
_symmetry.space_group_name_H-M   'P 1'
#
loop_
_entity.id
_entity.type
_entity.pdbx_description
1 polymer ?
#
loop_
_entity_poly.entity_id
_entity_poly.type
_entity_poly.pdbx_seq_one_letter_code
_entity_poly.pdbx_strand_id
1 'polypeptide(L)'
;MEEQYNDIKKLVREAGVEDLSVDFLQNVMNEVQNTSIDQSLVYQPLISRKAWMIISLIVTGVLVSLPFLSEGTWVLSKFDLSLFSLNDFKNPFSGFRFHTTTTYGIIFLAILFLVQITVIKRRIDKTYSV
;
A
#
# COMPACT_ATOMS: atom_id res chain seq x y z
N MET A 1 -13.58 -8.60 -57.70
CA MET A 1 -13.38 -8.20 -56.29
C MET A 1 -12.84 -6.77 -56.14
N GLU A 2 -12.33 -6.11 -57.19
CA GLU A 2 -11.84 -4.73 -57.11
C GLU A 2 -12.94 -3.65 -57.25
N GLU A 3 -14.04 -3.92 -57.97
CA GLU A 3 -15.15 -2.96 -58.14
C GLU A 3 -15.85 -2.59 -56.84
N GLN A 4 -16.08 -3.56 -55.93
CA GLN A 4 -16.77 -3.29 -54.65
C GLN A 4 -16.05 -2.27 -53.77
N TYR A 5 -14.72 -2.19 -53.82
CA TYR A 5 -13.96 -1.23 -53.03
C TYR A 5 -14.07 0.20 -53.59
N ASN A 6 -14.28 0.32 -54.91
CA ASN A 6 -14.40 1.62 -55.57
C ASN A 6 -15.73 2.30 -55.22
N ASP A 7 -16.80 1.51 -55.12
CA ASP A 7 -18.12 2.00 -54.68
C ASP A 7 -18.08 2.48 -53.22
N ILE A 8 -17.46 1.72 -52.31
CA ILE A 8 -17.31 2.11 -50.91
C ILE A 8 -16.50 3.41 -50.79
N LYS A 9 -15.41 3.53 -51.54
CA LYS A 9 -14.57 4.75 -51.55
C LYS A 9 -15.33 5.97 -52.08
N LYS A 10 -16.20 5.77 -53.08
CA LYS A 10 -17.04 6.83 -53.63
C LYS A 10 -18.13 7.25 -52.65
N LEU A 11 -18.79 6.29 -51.99
CA LEU A 11 -19.82 6.53 -50.98
C LEU A 11 -19.25 7.27 -49.76
N VAL A 12 -18.06 6.89 -49.27
CA VAL A 12 -17.38 7.58 -48.15
C VAL A 12 -16.96 8.99 -48.55
N ARG A 13 -16.61 9.22 -49.82
CA ARG A 13 -16.22 10.54 -50.32
C ARG A 13 -17.43 11.46 -50.57
N GLU A 14 -18.56 10.89 -50.97
CA GLU A 14 -19.85 11.60 -51.13
C GLU A 14 -20.52 11.91 -49.80
N ALA A 15 -20.31 11.08 -48.77
CA ALA A 15 -20.81 11.32 -47.42
C ALA A 15 -20.23 12.58 -46.78
N GLY A 16 -19.06 13.05 -47.24
CA GLY A 16 -18.38 14.22 -46.69
C GLY A 16 -18.01 14.05 -45.21
N VAL A 17 -17.17 14.94 -44.72
CA VAL A 17 -17.07 15.13 -43.26
C VAL A 17 -18.30 15.95 -42.92
N GLU A 18 -19.29 15.36 -42.23
CA GLU A 18 -20.43 16.11 -41.71
C GLU A 18 -19.91 17.35 -41.00
N ASP A 19 -20.41 18.52 -41.38
CA ASP A 19 -20.00 19.78 -40.77
C ASP A 19 -20.52 19.75 -39.34
N LEU A 20 -19.61 19.45 -38.39
CA LEU A 20 -19.94 19.39 -36.97
C LEU A 20 -20.61 20.71 -36.58
N SER A 21 -21.64 20.64 -35.73
CA SER A 21 -22.25 21.85 -35.23
C SER A 21 -21.20 22.73 -34.56
N VAL A 22 -21.33 24.05 -34.70
CA VAL A 22 -20.37 25.05 -34.19
C VAL A 22 -20.08 24.83 -32.68
N ASP A 23 -21.07 24.33 -31.96
CA ASP A 23 -21.02 24.10 -30.52
C ASP A 23 -20.65 22.65 -30.13
N PHE A 24 -20.50 21.72 -31.07
CA PHE A 24 -20.24 20.30 -30.79
C PHE A 24 -18.99 20.13 -29.91
N LEU A 25 -17.89 20.78 -30.30
CA LEU A 25 -16.63 20.68 -29.59
C LEU A 25 -16.73 21.30 -28.19
N GLN A 26 -17.47 22.40 -28.07
CA GLN A 26 -17.72 23.05 -26.78
C GLN A 26 -18.56 22.18 -25.85
N ASN A 27 -19.58 21.50 -26.38
CA ASN A 27 -20.45 20.63 -25.62
C ASN A 27 -19.72 19.36 -25.14
N VAL A 28 -18.89 18.77 -26.01
CA VAL A 28 -18.02 17.63 -25.65
C VAL A 28 -16.99 18.03 -24.61
N MET A 29 -16.33 19.18 -24.78
CA MET A 29 -15.31 19.65 -23.83
C MET A 29 -15.91 19.98 -22.47
N ASN A 30 -17.12 20.57 -22.43
CA ASN A 30 -17.85 20.81 -21.18
C ASN A 30 -18.16 19.50 -20.45
N GLU A 31 -18.61 18.47 -21.16
CA GLU A 31 -18.94 17.18 -20.54
C GLU A 31 -17.69 16.45 -20.02
N VAL A 32 -16.58 16.52 -20.76
CA VAL A 32 -15.27 15.99 -20.33
C VAL A 32 -14.75 16.75 -19.10
N GLN A 33 -14.92 18.07 -19.07
CA GLN A 33 -14.50 18.89 -17.93
C GLN A 33 -15.34 18.58 -16.68
N ASN A 34 -16.66 18.41 -16.82
CA ASN A 34 -17.53 18.01 -15.70
C ASN A 34 -17.17 16.62 -15.17
N THR A 35 -16.90 15.66 -16.07
CA THR A 35 -16.51 14.30 -15.68
C THR A 35 -15.15 14.25 -14.99
N SER A 36 -14.20 15.10 -15.41
CA SER A 36 -12.86 15.16 -14.80
C SER A 36 -12.84 15.87 -13.44
N ILE A 37 -13.76 16.79 -13.17
CA ILE A 37 -13.90 17.44 -11.86
C ILE A 37 -14.52 16.49 -10.83
N ASP A 38 -15.48 15.64 -11.23
CA ASP A 38 -16.06 14.61 -10.35
C ASP A 38 -15.06 13.49 -10.00
N GLN A 39 -14.01 13.32 -10.81
CA GLN A 39 -12.84 12.49 -10.49
C GLN A 39 -11.80 13.24 -9.65
N SER A 40 -12.23 14.17 -8.79
CA SER A 40 -11.43 14.62 -7.65
C SER A 40 -10.79 13.38 -7.04
N LEU A 41 -9.47 13.26 -7.15
CA LEU A 41 -8.68 12.18 -6.57
C LEU A 41 -8.91 12.22 -5.06
N VAL A 42 -9.97 11.54 -4.60
CA VAL A 42 -10.34 11.50 -3.20
C VAL A 42 -9.20 10.77 -2.54
N TYR A 43 -8.36 11.53 -1.85
CA TYR A 43 -7.17 11.02 -1.18
C TYR A 43 -7.64 10.13 -0.04
N GLN A 44 -7.83 8.84 -0.35
CA GLN A 44 -8.27 7.87 0.63
C GLN A 44 -7.07 7.57 1.54
N PRO A 45 -7.15 7.90 2.83
CA PRO A 45 -6.02 7.66 3.72
C PRO A 45 -5.72 6.15 3.76
N LEU A 46 -4.44 5.79 3.57
CA LEU A 46 -3.95 4.39 3.59
C LEU A 46 -4.42 3.61 4.84
N ILE A 47 -4.60 4.32 5.96
CA ILE A 47 -5.08 3.78 7.23
C ILE A 47 -6.29 4.61 7.66
N SER A 48 -7.42 3.94 7.87
CA SER A 48 -8.64 4.59 8.35
C SER A 48 -8.42 5.20 9.75
N ARG A 49 -9.16 6.26 10.09
CA ARG A 49 -9.08 6.90 11.42
C ARG A 49 -9.33 5.91 12.57
N LYS A 50 -10.16 4.89 12.34
CA LYS A 50 -10.43 3.81 13.31
C LYS A 50 -9.20 2.91 13.52
N ALA A 51 -8.48 2.59 12.45
CA ALA A 51 -7.27 1.79 12.54
C ALA A 51 -6.15 2.53 13.29
N TRP A 52 -6.05 3.85 13.15
CA TRP A 52 -5.14 4.68 13.96
C TRP A 52 -5.44 4.63 15.47
N MET A 53 -6.72 4.65 15.85
CA MET A 53 -7.12 4.51 17.27
C MET A 53 -6.70 3.14 17.83
N ILE A 54 -6.84 2.07 17.06
CA ILE A 54 -6.44 0.72 17.47
C ILE A 54 -4.91 0.64 17.62
N ILE A 55 -4.15 1.17 16.67
CA ILE A 55 -2.68 1.22 16.75
C ILE A 55 -2.24 1.99 18.00
N SER A 56 -2.83 3.15 18.26
CA SER A 56 -2.53 3.96 19.44
C SER A 56 -2.81 3.20 20.74
N LEU A 57 -3.92 2.47 20.81
CA LEU A 57 -4.29 1.68 21.98
C LEU A 57 -3.26 0.56 22.25
N ILE A 58 -2.84 -0.14 21.20
CA ILE A 58 -1.85 -1.23 21.30
C ILE A 58 -0.50 -0.67 21.75
N VAL A 59 -0.02 0.41 21.12
CA VAL A 59 1.25 1.04 21.47
C VAL A 59 1.25 1.52 22.92
N THR A 60 0.15 2.13 23.35
CA THR A 60 0.00 2.58 24.75
C THR A 60 -0.03 1.39 25.71
N GLY A 61 -0.74 0.31 25.37
CA GLY A 61 -0.77 -0.91 26.19
C GLY A 61 0.60 -1.57 26.33
N VAL A 62 1.43 -1.53 25.29
CA VAL A 62 2.81 -2.01 25.36
C VAL A 62 3.66 -1.08 26.23
N LEU A 63 3.61 0.24 26.00
CA LEU A 63 4.37 1.22 26.79
C LEU A 63 4.05 1.15 28.29
N VAL A 64 2.78 0.96 28.63
CA VAL A 64 2.33 0.86 30.02
C VAL A 64 2.69 -0.49 30.64
N SER A 65 2.74 -1.57 29.86
CA SER A 65 3.10 -2.90 30.39
C SER A 65 4.61 -3.10 30.56
N LEU A 66 5.46 -2.42 29.77
CA LEU A 66 6.92 -2.47 29.88
C LEU A 66 7.48 -2.33 31.32
N PRO A 67 7.05 -1.36 32.16
CA PRO A 67 7.54 -1.25 33.53
C PRO A 67 7.06 -2.38 34.45
N PHE A 68 5.90 -2.99 34.20
CA PHE A 68 5.39 -4.10 35.02
C PHE A 68 6.01 -5.44 34.65
N LEU A 69 6.51 -5.59 33.41
CA LEU A 69 7.28 -6.76 32.98
C LEU A 69 8.77 -6.67 33.34
N SER A 70 9.25 -5.52 33.84
CA SER A 70 10.64 -5.31 34.19
C SER A 70 10.82 -5.30 35.71
N GLU A 71 11.40 -6.36 36.28
CA GLU A 71 11.79 -6.40 37.70
C GLU A 71 13.03 -5.52 38.02
N GLY A 72 13.44 -4.61 37.13
CA GLY A 72 14.71 -3.89 37.23
C GLY A 72 14.62 -2.41 36.88
N THR A 73 14.65 -1.57 37.91
CA THR A 73 14.82 -0.10 37.88
C THR A 73 16.18 0.32 37.27
N TRP A 74 16.38 0.14 35.96
CA TRP A 74 17.68 0.36 35.31
C TRP A 74 17.71 1.46 34.25
N VAL A 75 16.56 1.83 33.69
CA VAL A 75 16.44 2.41 32.34
C VAL A 75 17.14 3.76 32.10
N LEU A 76 17.71 4.41 33.11
CA LEU A 76 18.33 5.75 32.98
C LEU A 76 19.80 5.88 33.43
N SER A 77 20.44 4.85 33.99
CA SER A 77 21.76 5.04 34.64
C SER A 77 22.99 4.49 33.90
N LYS A 78 22.83 3.80 32.77
CA LYS A 78 23.93 3.00 32.14
C LYS A 78 24.07 3.16 30.63
N PHE A 79 23.68 4.31 30.07
CA PHE A 79 24.05 4.62 28.68
C PHE A 79 25.52 5.04 28.64
N ASP A 80 26.41 4.05 28.40
CA ASP A 80 27.78 4.31 27.97
C ASP A 80 27.92 3.91 26.50
N LEU A 81 28.24 4.89 25.65
CA LEU A 81 28.29 4.82 24.19
C LEU A 81 29.67 4.40 23.66
N SER A 82 30.46 3.69 24.46
CA SER A 82 31.81 3.23 24.09
C SER A 82 31.84 2.05 23.10
N LEU A 83 30.69 1.52 22.66
CA LEU A 83 30.57 0.26 21.88
C LEU A 83 30.83 0.37 20.37
N PHE A 84 31.55 1.39 19.89
CA PHE A 84 31.83 1.56 18.45
C PHE A 84 33.26 1.18 18.01
N SER A 85 33.97 0.31 18.76
CA SER A 85 35.27 -0.23 18.34
C SER A 85 35.10 -1.57 17.60
N LEU A 86 35.17 -1.50 16.28
CA LEU A 86 34.90 -2.56 15.29
C LEU A 86 36.12 -3.45 14.97
N ASN A 87 36.77 -4.09 15.95
CA ASN A 87 38.04 -4.80 15.68
C ASN A 87 38.08 -6.32 15.89
N ASP A 88 36.99 -6.99 16.28
CA ASP A 88 37.00 -8.45 16.48
C ASP A 88 35.70 -9.11 15.96
N PHE A 89 35.66 -9.43 14.67
CA PHE A 89 34.54 -10.16 14.08
C PHE A 89 34.70 -11.67 14.31
N LYS A 90 34.57 -12.09 15.57
CA LYS A 90 34.38 -13.50 15.96
C LYS A 90 32.90 -13.85 15.73
N ASN A 91 32.61 -15.04 15.17
CA ASN A 91 31.27 -15.48 14.77
C ASN A 91 30.17 -15.01 15.76
N PRO A 92 29.34 -14.01 15.40
CA PRO A 92 28.57 -13.23 16.36
C PRO A 92 27.40 -14.02 17.00
N PHE A 93 27.14 -15.23 16.52
CA PHE A 93 26.03 -16.06 16.97
C PHE A 93 26.44 -17.27 17.83
N SER A 94 27.74 -17.53 18.05
CA SER A 94 28.20 -18.73 18.75
C SER A 94 27.88 -18.77 20.25
N GLY A 95 27.49 -17.63 20.84
CA GLY A 95 27.04 -17.52 22.24
C GLY A 95 25.56 -17.16 22.38
N PHE A 96 24.80 -17.08 21.27
CA PHE A 96 23.44 -16.55 21.30
C PHE A 96 22.44 -17.62 21.74
N ARG A 97 22.08 -17.57 23.04
CA ARG A 97 20.97 -18.37 23.59
C ARG A 97 19.68 -17.60 23.36
N PHE A 98 18.82 -18.11 22.49
CA PHE A 98 17.49 -17.54 22.29
C PHE A 98 16.71 -17.55 23.61
N HIS A 99 16.35 -16.37 24.10
CA HIS A 99 15.44 -16.25 25.23
C HIS A 99 14.05 -16.73 24.81
N THR A 100 13.32 -17.41 25.70
CA THR A 100 12.02 -18.02 25.39
C THR A 100 11.04 -17.02 24.81
N THR A 101 11.03 -15.77 25.32
CA THR A 101 10.18 -14.70 24.80
C THR A 101 10.53 -14.30 23.35
N THR A 102 11.81 -14.31 22.98
CA THR A 102 12.26 -14.05 21.60
C THR A 102 11.77 -15.15 20.66
N THR A 103 11.84 -16.41 21.09
CA THR A 103 11.32 -17.55 20.31
C THR A 103 9.81 -17.43 20.10
N TYR A 104 9.04 -17.11 21.14
CA TYR A 104 7.60 -16.85 21.00
C TYR A 104 7.31 -15.66 20.07
N GLY A 105 8.13 -14.60 20.15
CA GLY A 105 8.02 -13.45 19.25
C GLY A 105 8.27 -13.81 17.79
N ILE A 106 9.27 -14.64 17.50
CA ILE A 106 9.57 -15.11 16.14
C ILE A 106 8.42 -15.96 15.60
N ILE A 107 7.86 -16.86 16.41
CA ILE A 107 6.71 -17.69 16.01
C ILE A 107 5.49 -16.81 15.74
N PHE A 108 5.21 -15.86 16.62
CA PHE A 108 4.11 -14.91 16.45
C PHE A 108 4.27 -14.07 15.17
N LEU A 109 5.48 -13.56 14.92
CA LEU A 109 5.80 -12.82 13.70
C LEU A 109 5.60 -13.67 12.44
N ALA A 110 6.04 -14.93 12.47
CA ALA A 110 5.84 -15.85 11.36
C ALA A 110 4.35 -16.08 11.06
N ILE A 111 3.52 -16.25 12.10
CA ILE A 111 2.07 -16.38 11.95
C ILE A 111 1.46 -15.12 11.35
N LEU A 112 1.84 -13.93 11.84
CA LEU A 112 1.37 -12.67 11.29
C LEU A 112 1.72 -12.53 9.81
N PHE A 113 2.92 -12.94 9.41
CA PHE A 113 3.37 -12.89 8.02
C PHE A 113 2.50 -13.77 7.12
N LEU A 114 2.14 -14.98 7.57
CA LEU A 114 1.22 -15.87 6.84
C LEU A 114 -0.18 -15.26 6.69
N VAL A 115 -0.69 -14.61 7.74
CA VAL A 115 -1.98 -13.91 7.70
C VAL A 115 -1.93 -12.76 6.70
N GLN A 116 -0.87 -11.96 6.72
CA GLN A 116 -0.68 -10.83 5.79
C GLN A 116 -0.69 -11.31 4.33
N ILE A 117 0.05 -12.38 4.02
CA ILE A 117 0.07 -12.97 2.67
C ILE A 117 -1.33 -13.39 2.23
N THR A 118 -2.09 -14.06 3.11
CA THR A 118 -3.45 -14.51 2.82
C THR A 118 -4.42 -13.35 2.57
N VAL A 119 -4.34 -12.29 3.37
CA VAL A 119 -5.18 -11.08 3.23
C VAL A 119 -4.88 -10.37 1.92
N ILE A 120 -3.60 -10.21 1.57
CA ILE A 120 -3.18 -9.56 0.33
C ILE A 120 -3.65 -10.40 -0.87
N LYS A 121 -3.44 -11.71 -0.84
CA LYS A 121 -3.89 -12.63 -1.90
C LYS A 121 -5.40 -12.54 -2.11
N ARG A 122 -6.19 -12.60 -1.04
CA ARG A 122 -7.66 -12.49 -1.12
C ARG A 122 -8.13 -11.17 -1.69
N ARG A 123 -7.41 -10.06 -1.41
CA ARG A 123 -7.72 -8.75 -2.01
C ARG A 123 -7.43 -8.73 -3.51
N ILE A 124 -6.29 -9.28 -3.92
CA ILE A 124 -5.89 -9.34 -5.34
C ILE A 124 -6.89 -10.20 -6.12
N ASP A 125 -7.20 -11.40 -5.65
CA ASP A 125 -8.15 -12.30 -6.33
C ASP A 125 -9.53 -11.64 -6.53
N LYS A 126 -10.01 -10.87 -5.55
CA LYS A 126 -11.29 -10.15 -5.64
C LYS A 126 -11.28 -9.01 -6.66
N THR A 127 -10.11 -8.39 -6.90
CA THR A 127 -9.97 -7.26 -7.84
C THR A 127 -9.69 -7.71 -9.26
N TYR A 128 -9.07 -8.88 -9.45
CA TYR A 128 -8.60 -9.35 -10.76
C TYR A 128 -9.26 -10.64 -11.27
N SER A 129 -10.23 -11.22 -10.55
CA SER A 129 -11.04 -12.32 -11.08
C SER A 129 -12.13 -11.76 -12.00
N VAL A 130 -11.90 -11.87 -13.31
CA VAL A 130 -12.93 -11.84 -14.37
C VAL A 130 -13.68 -13.17 -14.37
#